data_AF-A0A8J2UPF5-F1
#
_entry.id   AF-A0A8J2UPF5-F1
#
_cell.length_a   1.000
_cell.length_b   1.000
_cell.length_c   1.000
_cell.angle_alpha   90.00
_cell.angle_beta   90.00
_cell.angle_gamma   90.00
#
_symmetry.space_group_name_H-M   'P 1'
#
loop_
_entity.id
_entity.type
_entity.pdbx_description
1 polymer ?
#
loop_
_entity_poly.entity_id
_entity_poly.type
_entity_poly.pdbx_seq_one_letter_code
_entity_poly.pdbx_strand_id
1 'polypeptide(L)' 'MARLQDIVGKYEDGARFVITAQMLRVGVEEFDTLVKLWLEDEGRGFELADVPHRRVVNGEFFIDRITVIRVST' A
#
# COMPACT_ATOMS: atom_id res chain seq x y z
N MET A 1 -0.77 -8.53 -8.69
CA MET A 1 0.25 -7.52 -9.04
C MET A 1 -0.23 -6.49 -10.06
N ALA A 2 -0.96 -6.87 -11.13
CA ALA A 2 -1.45 -5.92 -12.15
C ALA A 2 -2.16 -4.67 -11.57
N ARG A 3 -3.16 -4.85 -10.68
CA ARG A 3 -3.92 -3.71 -10.11
C ARG A 3 -3.09 -2.69 -9.31
N LEU A 4 -2.02 -3.12 -8.63
CA LEU A 4 -1.20 -2.19 -7.85
C LEU A 4 -0.41 -1.29 -8.81
N GLN A 5 0.22 -1.87 -9.82
CA GLN A 5 0.94 -1.12 -10.84
C GLN A 5 -0.01 -0.21 -11.63
N ASP A 6 -1.24 -0.65 -11.91
CA ASP A 6 -2.28 0.19 -12.53
C ASP A 6 -2.71 1.38 -11.65
N ILE A 7 -2.62 1.26 -10.32
CA ILE A 7 -2.90 2.37 -9.40
C ILE A 7 -1.70 3.32 -9.37
N VAL A 8 -0.49 2.79 -9.19
CA VAL A 8 0.74 3.58 -9.03
C VAL A 8 1.07 4.32 -10.32
N GLY A 9 0.97 3.67 -11.48
CA GLY A 9 1.29 4.23 -12.79
C GLY A 9 0.33 5.32 -13.29
N LYS A 10 -0.77 5.59 -12.57
CA LYS A 10 -1.66 6.72 -12.87
C LYS A 10 -1.16 8.05 -12.34
N TYR A 11 -0.21 8.02 -11.40
CA TYR A 11 0.27 9.20 -10.71
C TYR A 11 1.66 9.58 -11.22
N GLU A 12 1.90 10.88 -11.29
CA GLU A 12 3.21 11.45 -11.62
C GLU A 12 4.21 11.20 -10.50
N ASP A 13 5.50 11.21 -10.85
CA ASP A 13 6.58 11.06 -9.87
C ASP A 13 6.54 12.19 -8.82
N GLY A 14 6.75 11.83 -7.55
CA GLY A 14 6.60 12.73 -6.40
C GLY A 14 5.16 12.89 -5.89
N ALA A 15 4.15 12.36 -6.60
CA ALA A 15 2.77 12.42 -6.13
C ALA A 15 2.59 11.61 -4.84
N ARG A 16 1.97 12.23 -3.83
CA ARG A 16 1.59 11.59 -2.57
C ARG A 16 0.14 11.15 -2.60
N PHE A 17 -0.12 9.87 -2.34
CA PHE A 17 -1.46 9.31 -2.39
C PHE A 17 -1.63 8.14 -1.43
N VAL A 18 -2.85 7.60 -1.38
CA VAL A 18 -3.25 6.57 -0.42
C VAL A 18 -3.60 5.29 -1.17
N ILE A 19 -3.18 4.15 -0.61
CA ILE A 19 -3.60 2.82 -1.05
C ILE A 19 -4.31 2.13 0.11
N THR A 20 -5.47 1.53 -0.15
CA THR A 20 -6.29 0.82 0.84
C THR A 20 -6.58 -0.62 0.43
N ALA A 21 -6.90 -1.47 1.40
CA ALA A 21 -7.41 -2.82 1.16
C ALA A 21 -8.65 -2.83 0.22
N GLN A 22 -9.55 -1.87 0.40
CA GLN A 22 -10.77 -1.74 -0.40
C GLN A 22 -10.49 -1.45 -1.88
N MET A 23 -9.50 -0.60 -2.18
CA MET A 23 -9.10 -0.30 -3.56
C MET A 23 -8.61 -1.55 -4.31
N LEU A 24 -7.95 -2.46 -3.60
CA LEU A 24 -7.45 -3.73 -4.15
C LEU A 24 -8.50 -4.84 -4.13
N ARG A 25 -9.63 -4.62 -3.44
CA ARG A 25 -10.71 -5.58 -3.20
C ARG A 25 -10.25 -6.83 -2.44
N VAL A 26 -9.38 -6.62 -1.45
CA VAL A 26 -8.84 -7.68 -0.58
C VAL A 26 -9.28 -7.47 0.86
N GLY A 27 -9.19 -8.52 1.67
CA GLY A 27 -9.37 -8.43 3.12
C GLY A 27 -8.25 -7.64 3.80
N VAL A 28 -8.47 -7.20 5.04
CA VAL A 28 -7.46 -6.43 5.78
C VAL A 28 -6.23 -7.26 6.14
N GLU A 29 -6.42 -8.54 6.45
CA GLU A 29 -5.35 -9.49 6.78
C GLU A 29 -4.44 -9.76 5.56
N GLU A 30 -5.06 -9.92 4.40
CA GLU A 30 -4.35 -10.06 3.12
C GLU A 30 -3.62 -8.76 2.76
N PHE A 31 -4.25 -7.60 2.93
CA PHE A 31 -3.60 -6.32 2.68
C PHE A 31 -2.40 -6.08 3.59
N ASP A 32 -2.51 -6.41 4.88
CA ASP A 32 -1.41 -6.31 5.84
C ASP A 32 -0.20 -7.15 5.39
N THR A 33 -0.46 -8.39 4.94
CA THR A 33 0.58 -9.28 4.40
C THR A 33 1.23 -8.69 3.15
N LEU A 34 0.43 -8.17 2.21
CA LEU A 34 0.93 -7.53 0.99
C LEU A 34 1.79 -6.30 1.29
N VAL A 35 1.35 -5.45 2.21
CA VAL A 35 2.11 -4.25 2.61
C VAL A 35 3.45 -4.65 3.23
N LYS A 36 3.47 -5.64 4.13
CA LYS A 36 4.71 -6.16 4.71
C LYS A 36 5.67 -6.66 3.63
N LEU A 37 5.18 -7.43 2.66
CA LEU A 37 5.97 -7.89 1.52
C LEU A 37 6.50 -6.72 0.68
N TRP A 38 5.68 -5.71 0.40
CA TRP A 38 6.14 -4.55 -0.37
C TRP A 38 7.20 -3.75 0.37
N LEU A 39 7.14 -3.66 1.71
CA LEU A 39 8.17 -2.98 2.50
C LEU A 39 9.55 -3.64 2.37
N GLU A 40 9.60 -4.91 2.00
CA GLU A 40 10.82 -5.66 1.74
C GLU A 40 11.26 -5.60 0.27
N ASP A 41 10.43 -5.07 -0.65
CA ASP A 41 10.66 -5.05 -2.09
C ASP A 41 11.06 -3.65 -2.61
N GLU A 42 12.32 -3.53 -3.01
CA GLU A 42 12.92 -2.36 -3.66
C GLU A 42 12.61 -2.35 -5.18
N GLY A 43 11.35 -2.27 -5.57
CA GLY A 43 10.97 -2.27 -7.00
C GLY A 43 9.52 -1.90 -7.31
N ARG A 44 8.74 -1.53 -6.30
CA ARG A 44 7.29 -1.30 -6.38
C ARG A 44 6.89 0.04 -7.02
N GLY A 45 7.85 0.91 -7.32
CA GLY A 45 7.59 2.24 -7.89
C GLY A 45 6.98 3.25 -6.93
N PHE A 46 6.95 2.95 -5.63
CA PHE A 46 6.55 3.91 -4.61
C PHE A 46 7.30 3.64 -3.30
N GLU A 47 7.36 4.65 -2.46
CA GLU A 47 7.90 4.56 -1.11
C GLU A 47 6.84 4.92 -0.08
N LEU A 48 7.00 4.41 1.14
CA LEU A 48 6.10 4.73 2.25
C LEU A 48 6.39 6.17 2.71
N ALA A 49 5.35 7.00 2.75
CA ALA A 49 5.47 8.42 3.08
C ALA A 49 5.02 8.76 4.50
N ASP A 50 4.31 7.85 5.17
CA ASP A 50 3.75 8.09 6.50
C ASP A 50 3.55 6.76 7.26
N VAL A 51 3.28 6.86 8.55
CA VAL A 51 2.97 5.71 9.40
C VAL A 51 1.70 5.02 8.86
N PRO A 52 1.73 3.69 8.60
CA PRO A 52 0.57 2.95 8.14
C PRO A 52 -0.58 3.06 9.13
N HIS A 53 -1.77 3.34 8.61
CA HIS A 53 -2.98 3.26 9.43
C HIS A 53 -3.32 1.79 9.68
N ARG A 54 -3.76 1.52 10.91
CA ARG A 54 -4.04 0.18 11.39
C ARG A 54 -5.46 0.11 11.94
N ARG A 55 -6.09 -1.05 11.74
CA ARG A 55 -7.39 -1.38 12.30
C ARG A 55 -7.29 -2.65 13.14
N VAL A 56 -8.02 -2.69 14.24
CA VAL A 56 -8.17 -3.91 15.05
C VAL A 56 -9.30 -4.77 14.49
N VAL A 57 -9.01 -6.05 14.25
CA VAL A 57 -10.00 -7.08 13.92
C VAL A 57 -9.74 -8.27 14.83
N ASN A 58 -10.78 -8.71 15.56
CA ASN A 58 -10.71 -9.83 16.51
C ASN A 58 -9.56 -9.74 17.53
N GLY A 59 -9.17 -8.53 17.92
CA GLY A 59 -8.09 -8.29 18.89
C GLY A 59 -6.68 -8.17 18.29
N GLU A 60 -6.52 -8.32 16.97
CA GLU A 60 -5.24 -8.18 16.27
C GLU A 60 -5.19 -6.92 15.41
N PHE A 61 -4.02 -6.31 15.30
CA PHE A 61 -3.79 -5.11 14.48
C PHE A 61 -3.37 -5.49 13.06
N PHE A 62 -4.09 -4.95 12.09
CA PHE A 62 -3.77 -5.09 10.67
C PHE A 62 -3.63 -3.73 10.01
N ILE A 63 -2.66 -3.59 9.11
CA ILE A 63 -2.61 -2.43 8.22
C ILE A 63 -3.79 -2.52 7.26
N ASP A 64 -4.54 -1.43 7.10
CA ASP A 64 -5.68 -1.33 6.17
C ASP A 64 -5.49 -0.22 5.12
N ARG A 65 -4.53 0.68 5.37
CA ARG A 65 -4.24 1.85 4.54
C ARG A 65 -2.79 2.31 4.72
N ILE A 66 -2.12 2.57 3.60
CA ILE A 66 -0.80 3.20 3.55
C ILE A 66 -0.85 4.51 2.77
N THR A 67 0.01 5.44 3.18
CA THR A 67 0.29 6.66 2.42
C THR A 67 1.64 6.50 1.75
N VAL A 68 1.69 6.74 0.45
CA VAL A 68 2.88 6.50 -0.37
C VAL A 68 3.22 7.71 -1.23
N ILE A 69 4.48 7.80 -1.66
CA ILE A 69 4.93 8.73 -2.69
C ILE A 69 5.39 7.91 -3.89
N ARG A 70 4.91 8.28 -5.10
CA ARG A 70 5.41 7.71 -6.36
C ARG A 70 6.89 8.06 -6.50
N VAL A 71 7.73 7.06 -6.73
CA VAL A 71 9.15 7.25 -7.05
C VAL A 71 9.44 6.75 -8.46
N SER A 72 10.34 7.43 -9.18
CA SER A 72 10.79 6.99 -10.49
C SER A 72 11.40 5.59 -10.35
N THR A 73 10.93 4.65 -11.17
CA THR A 73 11.45 3.27 -11.20
C THR A 73 12.66 3.18 -12.10
#